data_AF-A0A9E3U5C3-F1
#
_entry.id   AF-A0A9E3U5C3-F1
#
_cell.length_a   1.000
_cell.length_b   1.000
_cell.length_c   1.000
_cell.angle_alpha   90.00
_cell.angle_beta   90.00
_cell.angle_gamma   90.00
#
_symmetry.space_group_name_H-M   'P 1'
#
loop_
_entity.id
_entity.type
_entity.pdbx_description
1 polymer ?
#
loop_
_entity_poly.entity_id
_entity_poly.type
_entity_poly.pdbx_seq_one_letter_code
_entity_poly.pdbx_strand_id
1 'polypeptide(L)'
;MLSGPLLASCAPATRINGAPVAVNAPAIGEPDATTGAVKVDLGLEDPDGDRLTYTSDGKGDVATNPDGTLLYTPTAASRAEAAATEGPDVESVTFTANDGNGHATTVTVDIPIRAAAGPEIVQIDVGTPDASAVVRGAIHARHSDGDPLRFDLASPPLNGALTFDPPPQAMNGVWIGNFVYRPTAEARERVATGTGPTEDHVVARISDGDRAVVVRISVQIAP
;
A
#
# COMPACT_ATOMS: atom_id res chain seq x y z
N MET A 1 -82.23 19.07 -18.26
CA MET A 1 -81.69 18.06 -17.33
C MET A 1 -80.43 17.50 -17.96
N LEU A 2 -79.25 17.98 -17.56
CA LEU A 2 -77.96 17.47 -18.03
C LEU A 2 -77.57 16.24 -17.20
N SER A 3 -77.19 15.15 -17.85
CA SER A 3 -76.43 14.06 -17.22
C SER A 3 -75.25 13.74 -18.14
N GLY A 4 -74.08 14.27 -17.78
CA GLY A 4 -72.81 13.92 -18.41
C GLY A 4 -72.23 12.63 -17.82
N PRO A 5 -71.38 11.91 -18.56
CA PRO A 5 -70.79 10.66 -18.09
C PRO A 5 -69.80 10.93 -16.95
N LEU A 6 -69.86 10.08 -15.93
CA LEU A 6 -68.91 10.05 -14.82
C LEU A 6 -67.53 9.65 -15.38
N LEU A 7 -66.59 10.59 -15.44
CA LEU A 7 -65.19 10.25 -15.62
C LEU A 7 -64.73 9.56 -14.34
N ALA A 8 -64.60 8.24 -14.39
CA ALA A 8 -63.90 7.49 -13.36
C ALA A 8 -62.42 7.89 -13.41
N SER A 9 -62.04 8.85 -12.57
CA SER A 9 -60.64 9.14 -12.29
C SER A 9 -60.09 7.93 -11.51
N CYS A 10 -59.30 7.10 -12.21
CA CYS A 10 -58.37 6.20 -11.54
C CYS A 10 -57.47 7.05 -10.62
N ALA A 11 -57.60 6.88 -9.30
CA ALA A 11 -56.62 7.44 -8.38
C ALA A 11 -55.27 6.75 -8.66
N PRO A 12 -54.14 7.47 -8.67
CA PRO A 12 -52.84 6.82 -8.84
C PRO A 12 -52.64 5.82 -7.69
N ALA A 13 -52.38 4.56 -8.03
CA ALA A 13 -52.02 3.56 -7.04
C ALA A 13 -50.73 4.04 -6.34
N THR A 14 -50.77 4.19 -5.02
CA THR A 14 -49.55 4.40 -4.23
C THR A 14 -48.73 3.12 -4.33
N ARG A 15 -47.58 3.17 -5.00
CA ARG A 15 -46.62 2.06 -4.94
C ARG A 15 -46.21 1.87 -3.47
N ILE A 16 -46.21 0.62 -3.01
CA ILE A 16 -45.62 0.26 -1.72
C ILE A 16 -44.13 0.14 -1.99
N ASN A 17 -43.33 0.91 -1.24
CA ASN A 17 -41.87 0.84 -1.33
C ASN A 17 -41.39 -0.59 -1.02
N GLY A 18 -40.65 -1.20 -1.93
CA GLY A 18 -39.98 -2.47 -1.78
C GLY A 18 -38.59 -2.30 -1.17
N ALA A 19 -38.07 -3.38 -0.59
CA ALA A 19 -36.67 -3.39 -0.17
C ALA A 19 -35.75 -3.68 -1.38
N PRO A 20 -34.46 -3.30 -1.31
CA PRO A 20 -33.47 -3.71 -2.30
C PRO A 20 -33.37 -5.25 -2.34
N VAL A 21 -33.32 -5.83 -3.54
CA VAL A 21 -33.29 -7.30 -3.72
C VAL A 21 -32.06 -7.73 -4.50
N ALA A 22 -31.51 -8.89 -4.13
CA ALA A 22 -30.45 -9.52 -4.90
C ALA A 22 -31.03 -10.11 -6.20
N VAL A 23 -30.55 -9.60 -7.32
CA VAL A 23 -30.89 -10.08 -8.67
C VAL A 23 -29.73 -10.86 -9.30
N ASN A 24 -28.50 -10.65 -8.82
CA ASN A 24 -27.29 -11.35 -9.24
C ASN A 24 -26.48 -11.78 -8.01
N ALA A 25 -25.60 -12.77 -8.19
CA ALA A 25 -24.59 -13.08 -7.18
C ALA A 25 -23.56 -11.94 -7.09
N PRO A 26 -22.99 -11.65 -5.91
CA PRO A 26 -21.95 -10.65 -5.78
C PRO A 26 -20.73 -10.99 -6.64
N ALA A 27 -20.15 -9.98 -7.29
CA ALA A 27 -18.93 -10.09 -8.06
C ALA A 27 -17.82 -9.24 -7.42
N ILE A 28 -16.71 -9.88 -7.09
CA ILE A 28 -15.56 -9.26 -6.44
C ILE A 28 -14.41 -9.21 -7.45
N GLY A 29 -13.86 -8.02 -7.66
CA GLY A 29 -12.71 -7.80 -8.54
C GLY A 29 -11.38 -8.17 -7.89
N GLU A 30 -10.33 -8.13 -8.69
CA GLU A 30 -8.97 -8.22 -8.18
C GLU A 30 -8.56 -6.92 -7.48
N PRO A 31 -7.77 -7.00 -6.40
CA PRO A 31 -7.27 -5.82 -5.71
C PRO A 31 -6.24 -5.08 -6.56
N ASP A 32 -6.36 -3.76 -6.60
CA ASP A 32 -5.40 -2.88 -7.27
C ASP A 32 -3.98 -3.06 -6.70
N ALA A 33 -2.98 -3.02 -7.58
CA ALA A 33 -1.61 -3.33 -7.22
C ALA A 33 -0.91 -2.26 -6.36
N THR A 34 -1.48 -1.07 -6.25
CA THR A 34 -0.86 0.04 -5.50
C THR A 34 -1.71 0.39 -4.28
N THR A 35 -3.01 0.51 -4.48
CA THR A 35 -3.95 0.94 -3.44
C THR A 35 -4.55 -0.23 -2.67
N GLY A 36 -4.58 -1.43 -3.26
CA GLY A 36 -5.32 -2.57 -2.73
C GLY A 36 -6.83 -2.43 -2.90
N ALA A 37 -7.32 -1.40 -3.58
CA ALA A 37 -8.75 -1.16 -3.76
C ALA A 37 -9.38 -2.27 -4.63
N VAL A 38 -10.58 -2.71 -4.23
CA VAL A 38 -11.33 -3.80 -4.86
C VAL A 38 -12.65 -3.25 -5.38
N LYS A 39 -12.95 -3.51 -6.66
CA LYS A 39 -14.28 -3.25 -7.22
C LYS A 39 -15.24 -4.33 -6.74
N VAL A 40 -16.36 -3.94 -6.16
CA VAL A 40 -17.38 -4.84 -5.59
C VAL A 40 -18.72 -4.52 -6.24
N ASP A 41 -19.34 -5.52 -6.85
CA ASP A 41 -20.74 -5.47 -7.27
C ASP A 41 -21.54 -6.41 -6.37
N LEU A 42 -22.53 -5.86 -5.65
CA LEU A 42 -23.36 -6.65 -4.73
C LEU A 42 -24.55 -7.32 -5.44
N GLY A 43 -24.79 -7.01 -6.72
CA GLY A 43 -25.88 -7.59 -7.50
C GLY A 43 -27.27 -7.21 -6.98
N LEU A 44 -27.40 -6.02 -6.38
CA LEU A 44 -28.65 -5.52 -5.80
C LEU A 44 -29.36 -4.55 -6.75
N GLU A 45 -30.68 -4.69 -6.85
CA GLU A 45 -31.57 -3.72 -7.51
C GLU A 45 -32.70 -3.34 -6.56
N ASP A 46 -33.17 -2.11 -6.69
CA ASP A 46 -34.39 -1.67 -6.02
C ASP A 46 -35.59 -1.80 -6.98
N PRO A 47 -36.67 -2.53 -6.62
CA PRO A 47 -37.80 -2.76 -7.50
C PRO A 47 -38.60 -1.49 -7.82
N ASP A 48 -38.47 -0.44 -7.00
CA ASP A 48 -39.09 0.86 -7.22
C ASP A 48 -38.19 1.84 -7.98
N GLY A 49 -36.92 1.46 -8.19
CA GLY A 49 -35.91 2.26 -8.87
C GLY A 49 -35.26 3.29 -7.97
N ASP A 50 -35.36 3.11 -6.64
CA ASP A 50 -34.73 3.99 -5.68
C ASP A 50 -33.21 3.86 -5.71
N ARG A 51 -32.53 5.00 -5.50
CA ARG A 51 -31.08 5.03 -5.49
C ARG A 51 -30.55 4.43 -4.19
N LEU A 52 -29.77 3.36 -4.32
CA LEU A 52 -29.13 2.73 -3.17
C LEU A 52 -27.94 3.52 -2.64
N THR A 53 -27.82 3.55 -1.32
CA THR A 53 -26.65 4.04 -0.58
C THR A 53 -26.03 2.90 0.21
N TYR A 54 -24.71 2.90 0.38
CA TYR A 54 -23.99 1.76 0.91
C TYR A 54 -23.13 2.14 2.11
N THR A 55 -23.12 1.27 3.11
CA THR A 55 -22.17 1.26 4.22
C THR A 55 -21.57 -0.14 4.38
N SER A 56 -20.45 -0.25 5.08
CA SER A 56 -19.79 -1.52 5.39
C SER A 56 -19.30 -1.56 6.83
N ASP A 57 -19.20 -2.76 7.41
CA ASP A 57 -18.58 -3.01 8.71
C ASP A 57 -17.08 -3.37 8.63
N GLY A 58 -16.55 -3.48 7.41
CA GLY A 58 -15.14 -3.79 7.14
C GLY A 58 -14.17 -2.70 7.58
N LYS A 59 -12.89 -3.06 7.66
CA LYS A 59 -11.78 -2.17 8.03
C LYS A 59 -11.42 -1.15 6.96
N GLY A 60 -12.03 -1.17 5.78
CA GLY A 60 -11.75 -0.29 4.65
C GLY A 60 -12.82 0.79 4.42
N ASP A 61 -12.48 1.77 3.59
CA ASP A 61 -13.42 2.79 3.12
C ASP A 61 -14.22 2.29 1.92
N VAL A 62 -15.50 2.67 1.85
CA VAL A 62 -16.38 2.34 0.72
C VAL A 62 -16.78 3.60 -0.03
N ALA A 63 -16.60 3.59 -1.35
CA ALA A 63 -17.08 4.62 -2.26
C ALA A 63 -17.98 4.01 -3.33
N THR A 64 -19.02 4.72 -3.77
CA THR A 64 -19.90 4.27 -4.85
C THR A 64 -19.45 4.85 -6.18
N ASN A 65 -19.26 4.00 -7.18
CA ASN A 65 -18.94 4.39 -8.55
C ASN A 65 -20.20 4.85 -9.30
N PRO A 66 -20.05 5.64 -10.39
CA PRO A 66 -21.18 6.07 -11.21
C PRO A 66 -21.98 4.93 -11.86
N ASP A 67 -21.36 3.76 -12.04
CA ASP A 67 -22.00 2.56 -12.60
C ASP A 67 -22.78 1.73 -11.56
N GLY A 68 -22.87 2.20 -10.31
CA GLY A 68 -23.58 1.52 -9.22
C GLY A 68 -22.73 0.51 -8.45
N THR A 69 -21.54 0.17 -8.93
CA THR A 69 -20.61 -0.69 -8.18
C THR A 69 -19.94 0.08 -7.04
N LEU A 70 -19.34 -0.65 -6.10
CA LEU A 70 -18.57 -0.11 -5.00
C LEU A 70 -17.07 -0.23 -5.29
N LEU A 71 -16.32 0.70 -4.74
CA LEU A 71 -14.88 0.61 -4.59
C LEU A 71 -14.58 0.52 -3.09
N TYR A 72 -14.14 -0.65 -2.65
CA TYR A 72 -13.71 -0.88 -1.26
C TYR A 72 -12.19 -0.75 -1.18
N THR A 73 -11.69 0.13 -0.33
CA THR A 73 -10.25 0.37 -0.16
C THR A 73 -9.83 -0.06 1.25
N PRO A 74 -9.12 -1.19 1.41
CA PRO A 74 -8.61 -1.62 2.71
C PRO A 74 -7.70 -0.57 3.35
N THR A 75 -7.69 -0.50 4.68
CA THR A 75 -6.74 0.38 5.38
C THR A 75 -5.29 -0.09 5.21
N ALA A 76 -4.35 0.86 5.34
CA ALA A 76 -2.92 0.57 5.37
C ALA A 76 -2.57 -0.49 6.43
N ALA A 77 -3.21 -0.43 7.61
CA ALA A 77 -3.00 -1.42 8.67
C ALA A 77 -3.40 -2.84 8.24
N SER A 78 -4.56 -3.02 7.59
CA SER A 78 -4.97 -4.34 7.08
C SER A 78 -4.04 -4.86 5.99
N ARG A 79 -3.55 -3.98 5.11
CA ARG A 79 -2.55 -4.33 4.10
C ARG A 79 -1.18 -4.68 4.69
N ALA A 80 -0.81 -4.06 5.82
CA ALA A 80 0.40 -4.38 6.57
C ALA A 80 0.29 -5.72 7.31
N GLU A 81 -0.90 -6.05 7.84
CA GLU A 81 -1.20 -7.38 8.42
C GLU A 81 -1.06 -8.48 7.36
N ALA A 82 -1.67 -8.32 6.19
CA ALA A 82 -1.55 -9.25 5.06
C ALA A 82 -0.10 -9.39 4.54
N ALA A 83 0.73 -8.37 4.77
CA ALA A 83 2.14 -8.37 4.41
C ALA A 83 3.02 -9.22 5.35
N ALA A 84 2.52 -9.58 6.52
CA ALA A 84 3.21 -10.39 7.53
C ALA A 84 2.91 -11.90 7.43
N THR A 85 1.93 -12.27 6.60
CA THR A 85 1.49 -13.63 6.32
C THR A 85 1.99 -14.10 4.96
N GLU A 86 2.11 -15.42 4.79
CA GLU A 86 2.37 -16.02 3.48
C GLU A 86 1.06 -16.49 2.86
N GLY A 87 0.86 -16.19 1.57
CA GLY A 87 -0.32 -16.60 0.82
C GLY A 87 -1.39 -15.51 0.71
N PRO A 88 -2.58 -15.87 0.17
CA PRO A 88 -3.68 -14.92 0.02
C PRO A 88 -4.38 -14.63 1.35
N ASP A 89 -4.67 -13.35 1.58
CA ASP A 89 -5.47 -12.88 2.72
C ASP A 89 -6.84 -12.38 2.25
N VAL A 90 -7.86 -12.57 3.10
CA VAL A 90 -9.23 -12.14 2.85
C VAL A 90 -9.83 -11.50 4.10
N GLU A 91 -10.72 -10.53 3.89
CA GLU A 91 -11.54 -9.92 4.92
C GLU A 91 -13.02 -10.21 4.62
N SER A 92 -13.77 -10.76 5.59
CA SER A 92 -15.22 -10.91 5.44
C SER A 92 -15.90 -9.59 5.79
N VAL A 93 -16.62 -9.01 4.83
CA VAL A 93 -17.23 -7.67 4.94
C VAL A 93 -18.73 -7.77 4.68
N THR A 94 -19.53 -7.20 5.57
CA THR A 94 -20.98 -7.04 5.40
C THR A 94 -21.30 -5.63 4.93
N PHE A 95 -21.81 -5.55 3.70
CA PHE A 95 -22.35 -4.32 3.14
C PHE A 95 -23.83 -4.19 3.46
N THR A 96 -24.27 -2.97 3.77
CA THR A 96 -25.69 -2.61 3.92
C THR A 96 -26.09 -1.65 2.82
N ALA A 97 -27.03 -2.05 1.98
CA ALA A 97 -27.64 -1.20 0.95
C ALA A 97 -28.96 -0.63 1.48
N ASN A 98 -29.10 0.69 1.52
CA ASN A 98 -30.28 1.40 2.00
C ASN A 98 -30.95 2.16 0.84
N ASP A 99 -32.27 2.06 0.75
CA ASP A 99 -33.10 2.68 -0.31
C ASP A 99 -33.46 4.16 -0.04
N GLY A 100 -33.17 4.67 1.17
CA GLY A 100 -33.56 6.00 1.64
C GLY A 100 -35.04 6.13 2.03
N ASN A 101 -35.83 5.07 1.84
CA ASN A 101 -37.28 5.01 2.05
C ASN A 101 -37.68 3.98 3.13
N GLY A 102 -36.72 3.58 3.97
CA GLY A 102 -36.96 2.82 5.19
C GLY A 102 -36.67 1.32 5.09
N HIS A 103 -36.17 0.83 3.95
CA HIS A 103 -35.69 -0.54 3.82
C HIS A 103 -34.18 -0.59 3.58
N ALA A 104 -33.60 -1.72 3.96
CA ALA A 104 -32.22 -2.03 3.69
C ALA A 104 -32.02 -3.53 3.53
N THR A 105 -31.03 -3.90 2.75
CA THR A 105 -30.60 -5.28 2.53
C THR A 105 -29.12 -5.39 2.78
N THR A 106 -28.70 -6.47 3.45
CA THR A 106 -27.29 -6.74 3.74
C THR A 106 -26.76 -7.87 2.87
N VAL A 107 -25.48 -7.77 2.50
CA VAL A 107 -24.75 -8.78 1.73
C VAL A 107 -23.36 -8.92 2.33
N THR A 108 -22.98 -10.14 2.72
CA THR A 108 -21.64 -10.45 3.21
C THR A 108 -20.81 -11.08 2.09
N VAL A 109 -19.60 -10.56 1.88
CA VAL A 109 -18.66 -11.04 0.86
C VAL A 109 -17.25 -11.11 1.44
N ASP A 110 -16.43 -11.99 0.88
CA ASP A 110 -15.01 -12.06 1.22
C ASP A 110 -14.21 -11.19 0.24
N ILE A 111 -13.59 -10.14 0.77
CA ILE A 111 -12.78 -9.19 0.02
C ILE A 111 -11.30 -9.62 0.09
N PRO A 112 -10.63 -9.84 -1.05
CA PRO A 112 -9.20 -10.14 -1.04
C PRO A 112 -8.40 -8.92 -0.58
N ILE A 113 -7.49 -9.12 0.38
CA ILE A 113 -6.61 -8.08 0.89
C ILE A 113 -5.22 -8.27 0.29
N ARG A 114 -4.83 -7.35 -0.58
CA ARG A 114 -3.47 -7.35 -1.13
C ARG A 114 -2.51 -6.68 -0.17
N ALA A 115 -1.49 -7.43 0.23
CA ALA A 115 -0.38 -6.94 1.02
C ALA A 115 0.18 -5.61 0.49
N ALA A 116 0.56 -4.72 1.40
CA ALA A 116 1.34 -3.54 1.04
C ALA A 116 2.66 -3.98 0.40
N ALA A 117 3.06 -3.34 -0.70
CA ALA A 117 4.40 -3.54 -1.21
C ALA A 117 5.43 -3.12 -0.15
N GLY A 118 6.65 -3.65 -0.27
CA GLY A 118 7.77 -3.19 0.56
C GLY A 118 8.84 -2.52 -0.29
N PRO A 119 9.81 -1.86 0.34
CA PRO A 119 10.95 -1.31 -0.36
C PRO A 119 11.75 -2.43 -1.04
N GLU A 120 12.16 -2.21 -2.28
CA GLU A 120 12.94 -3.16 -3.06
C GLU A 120 14.30 -2.55 -3.42
N ILE A 121 15.39 -3.27 -3.16
CA ILE A 121 16.73 -2.88 -3.59
C ILE A 121 16.89 -3.21 -5.08
N VAL A 122 17.20 -2.19 -5.88
CA VAL A 122 17.46 -2.31 -7.31
C VAL A 122 18.94 -2.61 -7.56
N GLN A 123 19.83 -1.85 -6.93
CA GLN A 123 21.27 -1.92 -7.15
C GLN A 123 22.02 -1.32 -5.96
N ILE A 124 23.24 -1.79 -5.74
CA ILE A 124 24.16 -1.20 -4.77
C ILE A 124 25.50 -0.97 -5.47
N ASP A 125 25.96 0.27 -5.44
CA ASP A 125 27.24 0.70 -5.97
C ASP A 125 28.18 1.01 -4.82
N VAL A 126 29.35 0.37 -4.81
CA VAL A 126 30.41 0.63 -3.83
C VAL A 126 31.70 0.96 -4.58
N GLY A 127 32.20 2.17 -4.39
CA GLY A 127 33.47 2.60 -4.97
C GLY A 127 34.70 2.02 -4.25
N THR A 128 35.86 2.33 -4.78
CA THR A 128 37.15 2.06 -4.11
C THR A 128 37.56 3.24 -3.23
N PRO A 129 38.46 3.03 -2.24
CA PRO A 129 39.01 4.13 -1.45
C PRO A 129 39.71 5.15 -2.35
N ASP A 130 39.43 6.43 -2.12
CA ASP A 130 40.14 7.53 -2.77
C ASP A 130 41.49 7.84 -2.09
N ALA A 131 42.17 8.90 -2.53
CA ALA A 131 43.45 9.33 -1.97
C ALA A 131 43.35 9.74 -0.47
N SER A 132 42.16 9.98 0.05
CA SER A 132 41.88 10.25 1.47
C SER A 132 41.34 9.00 2.20
N ALA A 133 41.47 7.82 1.61
CA ALA A 133 40.91 6.55 2.09
C ALA A 133 39.37 6.54 2.26
N VAL A 134 38.68 7.49 1.63
CA VAL A 134 37.21 7.59 1.70
C VAL A 134 36.60 6.70 0.63
N VAL A 135 35.56 5.95 1.01
CA VAL A 135 34.75 5.17 0.07
C VAL A 135 33.41 5.86 -0.14
N ARG A 136 33.02 6.05 -1.40
CA ARG A 136 31.71 6.58 -1.78
C ARG A 136 30.90 5.49 -2.49
N GLY A 137 29.59 5.53 -2.33
CA GLY A 137 28.69 4.60 -2.99
C GLY A 137 27.26 5.09 -2.98
N ALA A 138 26.37 4.26 -3.52
CA ALA A 138 24.95 4.53 -3.59
C ALA A 138 24.13 3.24 -3.41
N ILE A 139 22.98 3.36 -2.77
CA ILE A 139 21.94 2.32 -2.78
C ILE A 139 20.78 2.84 -3.62
N HIS A 140 20.40 2.09 -4.64
CA HIS A 140 19.22 2.33 -5.46
C HIS A 140 18.08 1.45 -4.96
N ALA A 141 16.96 2.06 -4.60
CA ALA A 141 15.78 1.35 -4.13
C ALA A 141 14.51 1.91 -4.78
N ARG A 142 13.46 1.10 -4.86
CA ARG A 142 12.14 1.51 -5.34
C ARG A 142 11.04 1.06 -4.38
N HIS A 143 9.91 1.72 -4.46
CA HIS A 143 8.65 1.27 -3.86
C HIS A 143 7.60 1.25 -4.97
N SER A 144 6.95 0.11 -5.21
CA SER A 144 5.99 0.00 -6.33
C SER A 144 4.80 0.95 -6.18
N ASP A 145 4.49 1.33 -4.94
CA ASP A 145 3.33 2.16 -4.62
C ASP A 145 3.72 3.65 -4.57
N GLY A 146 5.00 3.97 -4.81
CA GLY A 146 5.52 5.34 -4.87
C GLY A 146 5.87 5.97 -3.52
N ASP A 147 5.69 5.22 -2.42
CA ASP A 147 5.97 5.71 -1.07
C ASP A 147 7.42 6.18 -0.89
N PRO A 148 7.64 7.24 -0.09
CA PRO A 148 8.96 7.79 0.11
C PRO A 148 9.85 6.85 0.92
N LEU A 149 11.08 6.66 0.44
CA LEU A 149 12.05 5.80 1.10
C LEU A 149 13.05 6.59 1.94
N ARG A 150 13.29 6.09 3.16
CA ARG A 150 14.30 6.56 4.09
C ARG A 150 15.45 5.57 4.18
N PHE A 151 16.67 6.09 4.22
CA PHE A 151 17.91 5.32 4.28
C PHE A 151 18.60 5.63 5.60
N ASP A 152 18.77 4.62 6.43
CA ASP A 152 19.44 4.72 7.73
C ASP A 152 20.41 3.55 7.93
N LEU A 153 21.15 3.58 9.03
CA LEU A 153 21.96 2.45 9.46
C LEU A 153 21.18 1.58 10.45
N ALA A 154 21.05 0.28 10.14
CA ALA A 154 20.57 -0.72 11.08
C ALA A 154 21.66 -1.08 12.10
N SER A 155 22.92 -1.19 11.63
CA SER A 155 24.09 -1.33 12.49
C SER A 155 25.26 -0.54 11.91
N PRO A 156 25.99 0.24 12.74
CA PRO A 156 27.13 1.01 12.26
C PRO A 156 28.30 0.11 11.86
N PRO A 157 29.25 0.62 11.04
CA PRO A 157 30.54 -0.03 10.81
C PRO A 157 31.39 -0.11 12.10
N LEU A 158 32.30 -1.08 12.17
CA LEU A 158 33.17 -1.28 13.35
C LEU A 158 34.48 -0.50 13.26
N ASN A 159 34.95 -0.20 12.05
CA ASN A 159 36.27 0.34 11.76
C ASN A 159 36.22 1.72 11.07
N GLY A 160 35.08 2.40 11.18
CA GLY A 160 34.86 3.70 10.56
C GLY A 160 33.50 4.30 10.90
N ALA A 161 33.10 5.26 10.09
CA ALA A 161 31.76 5.84 10.10
C ALA A 161 31.21 5.86 8.67
N LEU A 162 29.92 5.52 8.53
CA LEU A 162 29.18 5.70 7.28
C LEU A 162 28.07 6.72 7.51
N THR A 163 27.93 7.67 6.60
CA THR A 163 26.83 8.64 6.58
C THR A 163 26.15 8.61 5.24
N PHE A 164 24.81 8.68 5.23
CA PHE A 164 24.07 9.00 4.01
C PHE A 164 24.12 10.51 3.77
N ASP A 165 24.23 10.89 2.50
CA ASP A 165 24.03 12.27 2.08
C ASP A 165 22.57 12.72 2.41
N PRO A 166 22.30 14.03 2.55
CA PRO A 166 20.97 14.57 2.86
C PRO A 166 19.86 13.99 1.97
N PRO A 167 18.59 14.01 2.45
CA PRO A 167 17.60 13.01 2.14
C PRO A 167 17.48 12.74 0.63
N PRO A 168 17.43 11.45 0.25
CA PRO A 168 17.39 11.04 -1.14
C PRO A 168 16.17 11.68 -1.83
N GLN A 169 16.33 12.05 -3.09
CA GLN A 169 15.20 12.45 -3.94
C GLN A 169 14.90 11.31 -4.91
N ALA A 170 13.62 11.01 -5.10
CA ALA A 170 13.21 10.06 -6.12
C ALA A 170 13.51 10.63 -7.52
N MET A 171 14.21 9.86 -8.35
CA MET A 171 14.33 10.08 -9.79
C MET A 171 13.61 8.95 -10.50
N ASN A 172 12.50 9.26 -11.19
CA ASN A 172 11.68 8.30 -11.94
C ASN A 172 11.23 7.07 -11.10
N GLY A 173 10.86 7.28 -9.82
CA GLY A 173 10.43 6.21 -8.92
C GLY A 173 11.57 5.40 -8.27
N VAL A 174 12.83 5.75 -8.55
CA VAL A 174 14.01 5.18 -7.90
C VAL A 174 14.57 6.19 -6.90
N TRP A 175 14.71 5.77 -5.64
CA TRP A 175 15.36 6.51 -4.58
C TRP A 175 16.84 6.16 -4.52
N ILE A 176 17.70 7.17 -4.42
CA ILE A 176 19.15 7.02 -4.44
C ILE A 176 19.74 7.51 -3.12
N GLY A 177 20.09 6.58 -2.24
CA GLY A 177 20.82 6.87 -0.99
C GLY A 177 22.32 6.88 -1.22
N ASN A 178 22.88 8.03 -1.58
CA ASN A 178 24.34 8.21 -1.65
C ASN A 178 24.93 8.13 -0.24
N PHE A 179 26.06 7.46 -0.10
CA PHE A 179 26.75 7.33 1.18
C PHE A 179 28.25 7.59 1.07
N VAL A 180 28.81 7.96 2.21
CA VAL A 180 30.25 8.19 2.40
C VAL A 180 30.71 7.37 3.61
N TYR A 181 31.66 6.48 3.39
CA TYR A 181 32.36 5.76 4.45
C TYR A 181 33.76 6.33 4.68
N ARG A 182 34.10 6.57 5.95
CA ARG A 182 35.40 7.05 6.41
C ARG A 182 35.96 6.07 7.44
N PRO A 183 37.01 5.29 7.13
CA PRO A 183 37.66 4.43 8.12
C PRO A 183 38.34 5.27 9.21
N THR A 184 38.45 4.73 10.43
CA THR A 184 39.20 5.40 11.50
C THR A 184 40.71 5.33 11.25
N ALA A 185 41.47 6.24 11.85
CA ALA A 185 42.93 6.23 11.72
C ALA A 185 43.53 4.91 12.24
N GLU A 186 43.03 4.39 13.36
CA GLU A 186 43.50 3.13 13.94
C GLU A 186 43.24 1.94 13.00
N ALA A 187 42.08 1.92 12.33
CA ALA A 187 41.78 0.87 11.37
C ALA A 187 42.76 0.89 10.19
N ARG A 188 43.05 2.08 9.67
CA ARG A 188 44.01 2.28 8.58
C ARG A 188 45.43 1.86 8.96
N GLU A 189 45.90 2.23 10.15
CA GLU A 189 47.22 1.82 10.66
C GLU A 189 47.35 0.30 10.81
N ARG A 190 46.29 -0.38 11.27
CA ARG A 190 46.30 -1.85 11.34
C ARG A 190 46.35 -2.49 9.96
N VAL A 191 45.69 -1.92 8.95
CA VAL A 191 45.82 -2.37 7.55
C VAL A 191 47.25 -2.15 7.05
N ALA A 192 47.84 -0.98 7.30
CA ALA A 192 49.21 -0.64 6.88
C ALA A 192 50.26 -1.62 7.45
N THR A 193 50.02 -2.13 8.66
CA THR A 193 50.91 -3.09 9.34
C THR A 193 50.54 -4.56 9.07
N GLY A 194 49.48 -4.82 8.31
CA GLY A 194 49.00 -6.18 8.02
C GLY A 194 48.35 -6.90 9.22
N THR A 195 47.96 -6.16 10.26
CA THR A 195 47.37 -6.69 11.50
C THR A 195 45.85 -6.52 11.57
N GLY A 196 45.28 -5.71 10.69
CA GLY A 196 43.86 -5.35 10.66
C GLY A 196 43.08 -5.93 9.48
N PRO A 197 41.75 -5.88 9.55
CA PRO A 197 40.90 -6.25 8.43
C PRO A 197 41.03 -5.22 7.30
N THR A 198 41.06 -5.68 6.04
CA THR A 198 41.04 -4.82 4.85
C THR A 198 39.64 -4.39 4.44
N GLU A 199 38.61 -4.88 5.13
CA GLU A 199 37.20 -4.57 4.89
C GLU A 199 36.48 -4.22 6.19
N ASP A 200 35.46 -3.39 6.07
CA ASP A 200 34.48 -3.14 7.10
C ASP A 200 33.08 -3.47 6.58
N HIS A 201 32.17 -3.78 7.49
CA HIS A 201 30.80 -4.11 7.13
C HIS A 201 29.82 -3.23 7.89
N VAL A 202 28.78 -2.83 7.18
CA VAL A 202 27.69 -2.00 7.68
C VAL A 202 26.37 -2.56 7.21
N VAL A 203 25.33 -2.46 8.03
CA VAL A 203 23.98 -2.86 7.63
C VAL A 203 23.15 -1.61 7.43
N ALA A 204 22.78 -1.34 6.17
CA ALA A 204 21.85 -0.28 5.82
C ALA A 204 20.41 -0.78 5.95
N ARG A 205 19.51 0.11 6.37
CA ARG A 205 18.06 -0.09 6.44
C ARG A 205 17.39 0.90 5.50
N ILE A 206 16.57 0.38 4.58
CA ILE A 206 15.78 1.16 3.63
C ILE A 206 14.31 0.91 3.99
N SER A 207 13.56 1.97 4.29
CA SER A 207 12.21 1.87 4.87
C SER A 207 11.25 2.90 4.27
N ASP A 208 9.99 2.52 4.12
CA ASP A 208 8.87 3.42 3.73
C ASP A 208 8.15 4.02 4.95
N GLY A 209 8.54 3.64 6.17
CA GLY A 209 7.87 4.02 7.43
C GLY A 209 7.19 2.84 8.12
N ASP A 210 6.66 1.89 7.36
CA ASP A 210 5.92 0.72 7.85
C ASP A 210 6.73 -0.57 7.68
N ARG A 211 7.34 -0.75 6.52
CA ARG A 211 8.20 -1.88 6.14
C ARG A 211 9.63 -1.41 5.94
N ALA A 212 10.56 -2.36 5.96
CA ALA A 212 11.95 -2.11 5.64
C ALA A 212 12.66 -3.34 5.07
N VAL A 213 13.62 -3.08 4.19
CA VAL A 213 14.63 -4.04 3.76
C VAL A 213 15.97 -3.64 4.37
N VAL A 214 16.75 -4.63 4.79
CA VAL A 214 18.11 -4.43 5.29
C VAL A 214 19.11 -5.08 4.34
N VAL A 215 20.25 -4.42 4.15
CA VAL A 215 21.32 -4.92 3.30
C VAL A 215 22.68 -4.69 3.93
N ARG A 216 23.55 -5.70 3.83
CA ARG A 216 24.94 -5.60 4.27
C ARG A 216 25.79 -5.03 3.14
N ILE A 217 26.50 -3.96 3.42
CA ILE A 217 27.49 -3.35 2.52
C ILE A 217 28.88 -3.67 3.06
N SER A 218 29.78 -4.07 2.16
CA SER A 218 31.21 -4.23 2.45
C SER A 218 31.97 -3.07 1.83
N VAL A 219 32.81 -2.39 2.61
CA VAL A 219 33.64 -1.27 2.18
C VAL A 219 35.10 -1.58 2.46
N GLN A 220 35.98 -1.18 1.55
CA GLN A 220 37.43 -1.38 1.73
C GLN A 220 38.00 -0.39 2.74
N ILE A 221 38.99 -0.83 3.50
CA ILE A 221 39.82 0.00 4.37
C ILE A 221 41.19 0.09 3.72
N ALA A 222 41.56 1.28 3.23
CA ALA A 222 42.90 1.55 2.73
C ALA A 222 43.86 1.97 3.88
N PRO A 223 45.17 1.65 3.78
CA PRO A 223 46.20 2.15 4.71
C PRO A 223 46.18 3.68 4.88
#